data_AF-A0A950Y3B6-F1
#
_entry.id   AF-A0A950Y3B6-F1
#
_cell.length_a   1.000
_cell.length_b   1.000
_cell.length_c   1.000
_cell.angle_alpha   90.00
_cell.angle_beta   90.00
_cell.angle_gamma   90.00
#
_symmetry.space_group_name_H-M   'P 1'
#
loop_
_entity.id
_entity.type
_entity.pdbx_description
1 polymer ?
#
loop_
_entity_poly.entity_id
_entity_poly.type
_entity_poly.pdbx_seq_one_letter_code
_entity_poly.pdbx_strand_id
1 'polypeptide(L)' 'PFPDKPPRYVRALLYEYHFTSPEERKRTGAWWTRTLTGDYFPPVSMDTPAFRRVLQSQGWM' A
#
# COMPACT_ATOMS: atom_id res chain seq x y z
N PRO A 1 -1.39 13.07 9.62
CA PRO A 1 -2.12 11.79 9.77
C PRO A 1 -1.47 11.00 10.92
N PHE A 2 -2.29 10.39 11.80
CA PHE A 2 -1.88 9.64 13.01
C PHE A 2 -0.94 10.39 14.00
N PRO A 3 -1.34 11.58 14.50
CA PRO A 3 -0.47 12.40 15.38
C PRO A 3 -0.15 11.71 16.72
N ASP A 4 -1.11 11.06 17.35
CA ASP A 4 -0.95 10.54 18.72
C ASP A 4 -0.38 9.13 18.78
N LYS A 5 -0.61 8.34 17.73
CA LYS A 5 -0.22 6.93 17.68
C LYS A 5 0.16 6.54 16.26
N PRO A 6 1.41 6.82 15.85
CA PRO A 6 1.89 6.42 14.54
C PRO A 6 1.89 4.88 14.42
N PRO A 7 1.67 4.35 13.21
CA PRO A 7 1.72 2.91 12.99
C PRO A 7 3.13 2.38 13.28
N ARG A 8 3.22 1.26 13.99
CA ARG A 8 4.51 0.58 14.28
C ARG A 8 5.12 -0.04 13.02
N TYR A 9 4.28 -0.48 12.09
CA TYR A 9 4.71 -1.12 10.85
C TYR A 9 3.94 -0.56 9.67
N VAL A 10 4.62 -0.49 8.52
CA VAL A 10 4.03 -0.17 7.22
C VAL A 10 4.39 -1.26 6.22
N ARG A 11 3.47 -1.55 5.30
CA ARG A 11 3.69 -2.43 4.14
C ARG A 11 2.95 -1.86 2.95
N ALA A 12 3.32 -2.28 1.74
CA ALA A 12 2.58 -1.93 0.53
C ALA A 12 2.14 -3.21 -0.18
N LEU A 13 0.87 -3.27 -0.56
CA LEU A 13 0.30 -4.36 -1.35
C LEU A 13 0.19 -3.91 -2.80
N LEU A 14 0.46 -4.83 -3.73
CA LEU A 14 0.27 -4.63 -5.15
C LEU A 14 -1.09 -5.19 -5.57
N TYR A 15 -1.89 -4.33 -6.20
CA TYR A 15 -3.16 -4.72 -6.79
C TYR A 15 -3.14 -4.41 -8.28
N GLU A 16 -3.63 -5.34 -9.07
CA GLU A 16 -3.98 -5.11 -10.47
C GLU A 16 -5.45 -4.68 -10.55
N TYR A 17 -5.71 -3.62 -11.32
CA TYR A 17 -7.03 -3.04 -11.47
C TYR A 17 -7.52 -3.21 -12.90
N HIS A 18 -8.76 -3.66 -13.03
CA HIS A 18 -9.46 -3.76 -14.31
C HIS A 18 -10.78 -3.01 -14.21
N PHE A 19 -11.17 -2.34 -15.29
CA PHE A 19 -12.49 -1.72 -15.34
C PHE A 19 -13.56 -2.80 -15.20
N THR A 20 -14.59 -2.53 -14.42
CA THR A 20 -15.82 -3.33 -14.42
C THR A 20 -16.54 -3.19 -15.76
N SER A 21 -17.33 -4.19 -16.15
CA SER A 21 -18.24 -4.03 -17.30
C SER A 21 -19.32 -2.97 -17.02
N PRO A 22 -19.96 -2.41 -18.05
CA PRO A 22 -21.10 -1.50 -17.87
C PRO A 22 -22.24 -2.12 -17.04
N GLU A 23 -22.56 -3.40 -17.25
CA GLU A 23 -23.59 -4.13 -16.51
C GLU A 23 -23.21 -4.28 -15.04
N GLU A 24 -21.96 -4.66 -14.76
CA GLU A 24 -21.46 -4.80 -13.40
C GLU A 24 -21.47 -3.45 -12.69
N ARG A 25 -21.00 -2.39 -13.34
CA ARG A 25 -21.04 -1.03 -12.79
C ARG A 25 -22.46 -0.55 -12.53
N LYS A 26 -23.41 -0.82 -13.44
CA LYS A 26 -24.82 -0.47 -13.23
C LYS A 26 -25.41 -1.17 -12.00
N ARG A 27 -24.99 -2.42 -11.75
CA ARG A 27 -25.47 -3.24 -10.63
C ARG A 27 -24.80 -2.91 -9.30
N THR A 28 -23.49 -2.67 -9.28
CA THR A 28 -22.69 -2.55 -8.04
C THR A 28 -22.25 -1.12 -7.75
N GLY A 29 -22.23 -0.24 -8.76
CA GLY A 29 -21.64 1.10 -8.67
C GLY A 29 -20.11 1.11 -8.68
N ALA A 30 -19.45 -0.06 -8.64
CA ALA A 30 -18.00 -0.14 -8.69
C ALA A 30 -17.49 0.24 -10.08
N TRP A 31 -16.36 0.95 -10.13
CA TRP A 31 -15.68 1.31 -11.38
C TRP A 31 -14.61 0.30 -11.77
N TRP A 32 -14.08 -0.41 -10.78
CA TRP A 32 -12.93 -1.29 -10.93
C TRP A 32 -13.14 -2.55 -10.12
N THR A 33 -12.70 -3.68 -10.68
CA THR A 33 -12.34 -4.86 -9.90
C THR A 33 -10.85 -4.76 -9.56
N ARG A 34 -10.47 -5.37 -8.43
CA ARG A 34 -9.07 -5.41 -8.00
C ARG A 34 -8.66 -6.83 -7.64
N THR A 35 -7.48 -7.23 -8.10
CA THR A 35 -6.87 -8.52 -7.76
C THR A 35 -5.59 -8.26 -6.98
N LEU A 36 -5.47 -8.84 -5.79
CA LEU A 36 -4.22 -8.80 -5.02
C LEU A 36 -3.20 -9.68 -5.75
N THR A 37 -2.14 -9.08 -6.29
CA THR A 37 -1.09 -9.81 -7.02
C THR A 37 0.12 -10.12 -6.14
N GLY A 38 0.28 -9.42 -5.03
CA GLY A 38 1.31 -9.72 -4.03
C GLY A 38 1.65 -8.54 -3.14
N ASP A 39 2.77 -8.64 -2.44
CA ASP A 39 3.36 -7.53 -1.69
C ASP A 39 4.23 -6.69 -2.64
N TYR A 40 3.99 -5.38 -2.68
CA TYR A 40 4.87 -4.43 -3.36
C TYR A 40 6.09 -4.10 -2.50
N PHE A 41 5.88 -3.98 -1.18
CA PHE A 41 6.93 -3.70 -0.21
C PHE A 41 6.66 -4.44 1.09
N PRO A 42 7.67 -5.14 1.66
CA PRO A 42 7.49 -5.95 2.85
C PRO A 42 7.10 -5.09 4.07
N PRO A 43 6.60 -5.72 5.15
CA PRO A 43 6.38 -5.02 6.40
C PRO A 43 7.71 -4.54 6.99
N VAL A 44 7.82 -3.23 7.24
CA VAL A 44 8.98 -2.59 7.88
C VAL A 44 8.54 -1.69 9.02
N SER A 45 9.44 -1.40 9.94
CA SER A 45 9.31 -0.37 10.97
C SER A 45 10.53 0.56 10.95
N MET A 46 10.48 1.63 11.74
CA MET A 46 11.66 2.47 11.99
C MET A 46 12.83 1.69 12.59
N ASP A 47 12.56 0.56 13.24
CA ASP A 47 13.58 -0.30 13.85
C ASP A 47 14.15 -1.34 12.88
N THR A 48 13.60 -1.47 11.66
CA THR A 48 14.16 -2.35 10.63
C THR A 48 15.49 -1.76 10.13
N PRO A 49 16.66 -2.39 10.41
CA PRO A 49 17.96 -1.74 10.17
C PRO A 49 18.24 -1.45 8.69
N ALA A 50 17.81 -2.35 7.80
CA ALA A 50 17.94 -2.13 6.35
C ALA A 50 17.10 -0.93 5.89
N PHE A 51 15.86 -0.81 6.37
CA PHE A 51 14.98 0.28 6.00
C PHE A 51 15.45 1.63 6.54
N ARG A 52 15.86 1.68 7.82
CA ARG A 52 16.42 2.90 8.44
C ARG A 52 17.63 3.43 7.67
N ARG A 53 18.52 2.55 7.19
CA ARG A 53 19.67 2.95 6.35
C ARG A 53 19.24 3.56 5.02
N VAL A 54 18.21 3.01 4.36
CA VAL A 54 17.67 3.59 3.12
C VAL A 54 17.14 4.99 3.38
N LEU A 55 16.34 5.20 4.43
CA LEU A 55 15.79 6.51 4.78
C LEU A 55 16.89 7.56 5.03
N GLN A 56 17.95 7.19 5.77
CA GLN A 56 19.10 8.06 6.02
C GLN A 56 19.84 8.43 4.74
N SER A 57 20.07 7.46 3.83
CA SER A 57 20.75 7.71 2.55
C SER A 57 19.99 8.68 1.62
N GLN A 58 18.67 8.79 1.80
CA GLN A 58 17.80 9.68 1.03
C GLN A 58 17.53 11.02 1.73
N GLY A 59 18.12 11.24 2.92
CA GLY A 59 17.91 12.46 3.72
C GLY A 59 16.49 12.60 4.28
N TRP A 60 15.76 11.49 4.45
CA TRP A 60 14.39 11.47 4.99
C TRP A 60 14.34 11.26 6.50
N MET A 61 15.50 11.13 7.13
CA MET A 61 15.74 11.04 8.57
C MET A 61 16.97 11.88 8.89
#